data_AF-A0A0M2H7L8-F1
#
_entry.id   AF-A0A0M2H7L8-F1
#
_cell.length_a   1.000
_cell.length_b   1.000
_cell.length_c   1.000
_cell.angle_alpha   90.00
_cell.angle_beta   90.00
_cell.angle_gamma   90.00
#
_symmetry.space_group_name_H-M   'P 1'
#
loop_
_entity.id
_entity.type
_entity.pdbx_description
1 polymer ?
#
loop_
_entity_poly.entity_id
_entity_poly.type
_entity_poly.pdbx_seq_one_letter_code
_entity_poly.pdbx_strand_id
1 'polypeptide(L)'
;MSGNSRRVLSAVGAAALILAGTTGCTFAGAASEASPSSTPTVNPDPGADALATVTRERVDAAIDDLASSVETAMDASGTPGLSIGVVYEGEVLFAEGFGVRDIDSEDPVDADTVFALASVSKSIGASVVARAIDEGYVSWDTPVADHLDGFALSNPYVGSHVTIADMYAHRSGLYKHAGDELEEIGYDRATILERLSLIPLAPWRATYAYGNFDITAAGEAVASAAGEDWADLSERLLYEPLGMTSTSSRYADLESRDNRALGHIQLDGEWVVTPDQRRPDEQSPAGGVSSSVTDLTTWLSMLLASGEHDGEPFIDASSLIPAMSPQIVGSAPSSFGSRAGYYGYGFNVGTTPGGLVDVNHSGAFLLGAGTVFKLLPGAGLGIVVLSNASANGVAEGIAARFLDIAQYGSERRDWLPLFMQVFAGESEPFGSLVGETAPTDPDPAQAFEAYTGEYANDYFGPATVELVGDELELSLGPTGRWALEHWSGDEFVFRPFSENAPPGSISKATFDGDTLVLEYFDQHDLGTFTR
;
A
#
# COMPACT_ATOMS: atom_id res chain seq x y z
N MET A 1 62.45 18.42 46.80
CA MET A 1 61.49 18.53 47.91
C MET A 1 60.89 17.13 48.10
N SER A 2 61.48 16.27 48.95
CA SER A 2 61.12 16.09 50.38
C SER A 2 59.60 15.98 50.56
N GLY A 3 58.98 14.89 51.02
CA GLY A 3 59.50 13.65 51.57
C GLY A 3 58.33 12.77 52.07
N ASN A 4 58.50 11.46 51.87
CA ASN A 4 58.16 10.33 52.74
C ASN A 4 57.07 10.42 53.85
N SER A 5 56.08 9.55 53.69
CA SER A 5 55.83 8.34 54.52
C SER A 5 55.01 8.39 55.82
N ARG A 6 54.13 7.36 55.94
CA ARG A 6 53.72 6.58 57.15
C ARG A 6 52.83 7.32 58.17
N ARG A 7 51.89 6.73 58.92
CA ARG A 7 51.51 5.36 59.35
C ARG A 7 50.08 5.48 59.99
N VAL A 8 49.16 4.54 59.79
CA VAL A 8 48.72 3.48 60.74
C VAL A 8 48.24 3.98 62.12
N LEU A 9 46.97 3.75 62.51
CA LEU A 9 46.54 2.77 63.54
C LEU A 9 45.05 2.89 63.92
N SER A 10 44.47 1.72 64.16
CA SER A 10 43.11 1.41 64.62
C SER A 10 42.89 1.63 66.13
N ALA A 11 41.65 1.86 66.55
CA ALA A 11 41.06 1.51 67.87
C ALA A 11 39.53 1.68 67.76
N VAL A 12 38.69 0.63 67.78
CA VAL A 12 38.14 -0.15 68.92
C VAL A 12 37.55 0.73 70.03
N GLY A 13 36.24 0.60 70.29
CA GLY A 13 35.68 0.98 71.60
C GLY A 13 34.17 1.24 71.71
N ALA A 14 33.45 0.17 72.08
CA ALA A 14 32.35 0.14 73.05
C ALA A 14 30.92 0.62 72.69
N ALA A 15 30.00 -0.25 73.11
CA ALA A 15 28.55 -0.22 72.98
C ALA A 15 27.85 0.64 74.05
N ALA A 16 26.60 1.02 73.78
CA ALA A 16 25.56 1.17 74.79
C ALA A 16 24.17 0.91 74.19
N LEU A 17 23.48 -0.09 74.74
CA LEU A 17 22.05 -0.35 74.58
C LEU A 17 21.21 0.80 75.18
N ILE A 18 20.11 1.18 74.51
CA ILE A 18 18.87 1.58 75.19
C ILE A 18 17.70 0.89 74.49
N LEU A 19 16.91 0.17 75.30
CA LEU A 19 15.68 -0.53 74.96
C LEU A 19 14.49 0.29 75.50
N ALA A 20 13.48 0.58 74.67
CA ALA A 20 12.06 0.83 74.97
C ALA A 20 11.45 1.53 73.73
N GLY A 21 10.26 1.24 73.20
CA GLY A 21 9.16 0.40 73.64
C GLY A 21 8.14 0.27 72.51
N THR A 22 7.17 -0.59 72.74
CA THR A 22 6.14 -1.18 71.88
C THR A 22 5.15 -0.21 71.22
N THR A 23 4.82 -0.46 69.94
CA THR A 23 3.45 -0.57 69.38
C THR A 23 3.51 -1.08 67.93
N GLY A 24 3.43 -2.40 67.75
CA GLY A 24 3.31 -3.01 66.42
C GLY A 24 1.85 -3.18 66.03
N CYS A 25 1.35 -2.32 65.13
CA CYS A 25 0.08 -2.54 64.45
C CYS A 25 0.20 -3.76 63.53
N THR A 26 -0.63 -4.77 63.76
CA THR A 26 -0.86 -5.87 62.82
C THR A 26 -1.63 -5.33 61.61
N PHE A 27 -0.94 -5.12 60.48
CA PHE A 27 -1.60 -5.07 59.18
C PHE A 27 -1.73 -6.50 58.67
N ALA A 28 -2.97 -7.00 58.67
CA ALA A 28 -3.34 -8.15 57.86
C ALA A 28 -3.21 -7.74 56.40
N GLY A 29 -2.07 -8.09 55.78
CA GLY A 29 -1.89 -7.93 54.35
C GLY A 29 -2.84 -8.88 53.63
N ALA A 30 -3.81 -8.33 52.92
CA ALA A 30 -4.49 -9.04 51.85
C ALA A 30 -3.42 -9.50 50.87
N ALA A 31 -3.26 -10.83 50.74
CA ALA A 31 -2.46 -11.39 49.66
C ALA A 31 -3.18 -11.03 48.36
N SER A 32 -2.68 -10.01 47.67
CA SER A 32 -2.90 -9.88 46.24
C SER A 32 -2.35 -11.16 45.62
N GLU A 33 -3.19 -11.98 45.00
CA GLU A 33 -2.72 -12.99 44.08
C GLU A 33 -1.92 -12.23 43.01
N ALA A 34 -0.59 -12.35 43.08
CA ALA A 34 0.26 -11.87 42.01
C ALA A 34 -0.12 -12.70 40.78
N SER A 35 -0.54 -12.02 39.71
CA SER A 35 -0.64 -12.65 38.40
C SER A 35 0.67 -13.41 38.15
N PRO A 36 0.62 -14.67 37.70
CA PRO A 36 1.82 -15.44 37.48
C PRO A 36 2.70 -14.63 36.53
N SER A 37 3.89 -14.25 37.01
CA SER A 37 4.97 -13.76 36.16
C SER A 37 5.23 -14.87 35.17
N SER A 38 4.74 -14.72 33.94
CA SER A 38 5.16 -15.55 32.83
C SER A 38 6.65 -15.28 32.65
N THR A 39 7.46 -16.22 33.14
CA THR A 39 8.85 -16.26 32.71
C THR A 39 8.79 -16.47 31.20
N PRO A 40 9.41 -15.61 30.37
CA PRO A 40 9.40 -15.83 28.93
C PRO A 40 9.89 -17.26 28.67
N THR A 41 9.08 -18.05 27.95
CA THR A 41 9.57 -19.30 27.38
C THR A 41 10.76 -18.94 26.51
N VAL A 42 11.96 -19.37 26.92
CA VAL A 42 13.18 -19.11 26.17
C VAL A 42 13.06 -19.86 24.84
N ASN A 43 12.76 -19.13 23.78
CA ASN A 43 12.70 -19.69 22.44
C ASN A 43 14.14 -20.04 22.01
N PRO A 44 14.40 -21.19 21.34
CA PRO A 44 15.70 -21.48 20.74
C PRO A 44 16.16 -20.40 19.74
N ASP A 45 15.25 -19.58 19.20
CA ASP A 45 15.54 -18.35 18.48
C ASP A 45 15.28 -17.11 19.35
N PRO A 46 16.32 -16.45 19.90
CA PRO A 46 16.17 -15.23 20.70
C PRO A 46 15.53 -14.06 19.93
N GLY A 47 15.57 -14.07 18.59
CA GLY A 47 14.91 -13.05 17.76
C GLY A 47 13.38 -13.19 17.76
N ALA A 48 12.87 -14.37 18.12
CA ALA A 48 11.45 -14.66 18.24
C ALA A 48 10.89 -14.41 19.65
N ASP A 49 11.73 -14.01 20.62
CA ASP A 49 11.28 -13.61 21.94
C ASP A 49 10.49 -12.29 21.85
N ALA A 50 9.17 -12.36 22.04
CA ALA A 50 8.28 -11.20 22.04
C ALA A 50 7.53 -11.06 23.38
N LEU A 51 7.26 -9.82 23.79
CA LEU A 51 6.50 -9.50 25.01
C LEU A 51 4.99 -9.71 24.84
N ALA A 52 4.51 -9.74 23.60
CA ALA A 52 3.11 -9.99 23.28
C ALA A 52 2.89 -11.47 22.97
N THR A 53 2.10 -12.15 23.81
CA THR A 53 1.60 -13.50 23.54
C THR A 53 0.23 -13.40 22.87
N VAL A 54 0.18 -13.70 21.57
CA VAL A 54 -1.08 -14.06 20.91
C VAL A 54 -1.48 -15.43 21.46
N THR A 55 -2.73 -15.58 21.89
CA THR A 55 -3.29 -16.87 22.34
C THR A 55 -4.63 -17.08 21.67
N ARG A 56 -5.05 -18.34 21.56
CA ARG A 56 -6.34 -18.68 20.96
C ARG A 56 -7.50 -17.92 21.61
N GLU A 57 -7.53 -17.83 22.94
CA GLU A 57 -8.61 -17.12 23.65
C GLU A 57 -8.66 -15.63 23.32
N ARG A 58 -7.51 -14.99 23.05
CA ARG A 58 -7.45 -13.58 22.66
C ARG A 58 -7.83 -13.37 21.21
N VAL A 59 -7.48 -14.31 20.34
CA VAL A 59 -7.90 -14.30 18.94
C VAL A 59 -9.42 -14.48 18.86
N ASP A 60 -9.98 -15.45 19.57
CA ASP A 60 -11.44 -15.65 19.64
C ASP A 60 -12.14 -14.39 20.19
N ALA A 61 -11.61 -13.77 21.25
CA ALA A 61 -12.15 -12.51 21.77
C ALA A 61 -12.04 -11.33 20.77
N ALA A 62 -11.00 -11.30 19.93
CA ALA A 62 -10.86 -10.30 18.88
C ALA A 62 -11.86 -10.55 17.73
N ILE A 63 -12.14 -11.82 17.41
CA ILE A 63 -13.17 -12.21 16.44
C ILE A 63 -14.56 -11.82 16.94
N ASP A 64 -14.88 -12.09 18.21
CA ASP A 64 -16.16 -11.73 18.83
C ASP A 64 -16.42 -10.20 18.79
N ASP A 65 -15.37 -9.37 18.77
CA ASP A 65 -15.45 -7.90 18.70
C ASP A 65 -15.64 -7.37 17.26
N LEU A 66 -15.33 -8.16 16.22
CA LEU A 66 -15.31 -7.72 14.81
C LEU A 66 -16.66 -7.15 14.37
N ALA A 67 -17.77 -7.86 14.61
CA ALA A 67 -19.08 -7.43 14.13
C ALA A 67 -19.45 -6.02 14.64
N SER A 68 -19.24 -5.76 15.93
CA SER A 68 -19.50 -4.43 16.52
C SER A 68 -18.52 -3.35 16.05
N SER A 69 -17.27 -3.73 15.79
CA SER A 69 -16.24 -2.81 15.29
C SER A 69 -16.51 -2.40 13.85
N VAL A 70 -16.97 -3.34 13.02
CA VAL A 70 -17.39 -3.11 11.64
C VAL A 70 -18.62 -2.21 11.61
N GLU A 71 -19.65 -2.49 12.40
CA GLU A 71 -20.85 -1.65 12.49
C GLU A 71 -20.46 -0.20 12.87
N THR A 72 -19.64 -0.04 13.91
CA THR A 72 -19.14 1.28 14.32
C THR A 72 -18.37 1.99 13.20
N ALA A 73 -17.52 1.27 12.48
CA ALA A 73 -16.71 1.83 11.40
C ALA A 73 -17.54 2.21 10.18
N MET A 74 -18.52 1.39 9.80
CA MET A 74 -19.44 1.67 8.70
C MET A 74 -20.35 2.85 9.05
N ASP A 75 -20.89 2.93 10.27
CA ASP A 75 -21.69 4.06 10.74
C ASP A 75 -20.90 5.39 10.73
N ALA A 76 -19.63 5.34 11.12
CA ALA A 76 -18.78 6.53 11.18
C ALA A 76 -18.31 7.04 9.80
N SER A 77 -18.18 6.15 8.82
CA SER A 77 -17.57 6.45 7.50
C SER A 77 -18.56 6.45 6.33
N GLY A 78 -19.70 5.78 6.49
CA GLY A 78 -20.63 5.46 5.41
C GLY A 78 -20.11 4.39 4.43
N THR A 79 -19.02 3.70 4.74
CA THR A 79 -18.44 2.65 3.88
C THR A 79 -19.53 1.65 3.43
N PRO A 80 -19.77 1.45 2.12
CA PRO A 80 -20.90 0.66 1.64
C PRO A 80 -20.84 -0.81 2.00
N GLY A 81 -19.70 -1.47 1.75
CA GLY A 81 -19.53 -2.88 2.04
C GLY A 81 -18.07 -3.29 2.20
N LEU A 82 -17.86 -4.32 3.00
CA LEU A 82 -16.54 -4.91 3.23
C LEU A 82 -16.63 -6.39 3.58
N SER A 83 -15.54 -7.12 3.40
CA SER A 83 -15.40 -8.52 3.76
C SER A 83 -14.12 -8.73 4.57
N ILE A 84 -14.14 -9.63 5.55
CA ILE A 84 -13.03 -9.87 6.49
C ILE A 84 -12.72 -11.36 6.55
N GLY A 85 -11.44 -11.70 6.50
CA GLY A 85 -10.92 -13.05 6.73
C GLY A 85 -9.87 -13.06 7.84
N VAL A 86 -9.89 -14.06 8.72
CA VAL A 86 -8.90 -14.27 9.79
C VAL A 86 -8.35 -15.69 9.73
N VAL A 87 -7.02 -15.80 9.76
CA VAL A 87 -6.28 -17.06 9.86
C VAL A 87 -5.49 -17.09 11.16
N TYR A 88 -5.55 -18.19 11.90
CA TYR A 88 -4.72 -18.39 13.08
C TYR A 88 -4.25 -19.85 13.17
N GLU A 89 -2.93 -20.05 13.29
CA GLU A 89 -2.28 -21.36 13.38
C GLU A 89 -2.69 -22.32 12.25
N GLY A 90 -2.88 -21.79 11.04
CA GLY A 90 -3.26 -22.55 9.84
C GLY A 90 -4.77 -22.80 9.70
N GLU A 91 -5.60 -22.34 10.63
CA GLU A 91 -7.06 -22.44 10.55
C GLU A 91 -7.70 -21.12 10.14
N VAL A 92 -8.64 -21.16 9.20
CA VAL A 92 -9.53 -20.02 8.91
C VAL A 92 -10.58 -19.95 10.02
N LEU A 93 -10.53 -18.91 10.84
CA LEU A 93 -11.40 -18.75 12.01
C LEU A 93 -12.58 -17.82 11.78
N PHE A 94 -12.47 -16.93 10.80
CA PHE A 94 -13.51 -15.97 10.44
C PHE A 94 -13.44 -15.67 8.95
N ALA A 95 -14.60 -15.62 8.28
CA ALA A 95 -14.74 -15.23 6.89
C ALA A 95 -16.17 -14.75 6.67
N GLU A 96 -16.41 -13.44 6.73
CA GLU A 96 -17.76 -12.87 6.62
C GLU A 96 -17.75 -11.54 5.87
N GLY A 97 -18.89 -11.24 5.22
CA GLY A 97 -19.18 -10.00 4.53
C GLY A 97 -20.17 -9.12 5.28
N PHE A 98 -20.06 -7.81 5.08
CA PHE A 98 -20.85 -6.77 5.72
C PHE A 98 -21.25 -5.71 4.69
N GLY A 99 -22.45 -5.17 4.82
CA GLY A 99 -22.96 -4.13 3.92
C GLY A 99 -23.29 -4.66 2.53
N VAL A 100 -23.13 -3.79 1.53
CA VAL A 100 -23.58 -4.02 0.16
C VAL A 100 -22.46 -3.90 -0.86
N ARG A 101 -22.52 -4.76 -1.87
CA ARG A 101 -21.56 -4.79 -2.98
C ARG A 101 -21.84 -3.67 -4.00
N ASP A 102 -23.08 -3.18 -4.01
CA ASP A 102 -23.62 -2.12 -4.87
C ASP A 102 -24.75 -1.41 -4.08
N ILE A 103 -24.60 -0.10 -3.86
CA ILE A 103 -25.59 0.71 -3.14
C ILE A 103 -26.91 0.86 -3.90
N ASP A 104 -26.92 0.70 -5.22
CA ASP A 104 -28.11 0.89 -6.04
C ASP A 104 -28.99 -0.36 -6.05
N SER A 105 -28.38 -1.55 -6.03
CA SER A 105 -29.09 -2.84 -5.98
C SER A 105 -29.32 -3.36 -4.55
N GLU A 106 -28.56 -2.87 -3.57
CA GLU A 106 -28.52 -3.33 -2.18
C GLU A 106 -28.13 -4.82 -2.02
N ASP A 107 -27.46 -5.40 -3.03
CA ASP A 107 -27.01 -6.79 -2.94
C ASP A 107 -25.93 -6.94 -1.84
N PRO A 108 -26.03 -7.97 -0.98
CA PRO A 108 -25.14 -8.11 0.16
C PRO A 108 -23.72 -8.51 -0.24
N VAL A 109 -22.75 -8.08 0.57
CA VAL A 109 -21.39 -8.66 0.56
C VAL A 109 -21.38 -9.96 1.36
N ASP A 110 -20.66 -10.97 0.87
CA ASP A 110 -20.33 -12.20 1.58
C ASP A 110 -18.81 -12.49 1.57
N ALA A 111 -18.42 -13.68 2.03
CA ALA A 111 -17.00 -14.09 2.07
C ALA A 111 -16.42 -14.39 0.68
N ASP A 112 -17.28 -14.69 -0.30
CA ASP A 112 -16.92 -15.07 -1.66
C ASP A 112 -17.06 -13.89 -2.64
N THR A 113 -17.58 -12.74 -2.20
CA THR A 113 -17.62 -11.51 -2.99
C THR A 113 -16.22 -11.12 -3.42
N VAL A 114 -16.04 -10.93 -4.73
CA VAL A 114 -14.75 -10.55 -5.31
C VAL A 114 -14.59 -9.04 -5.33
N PHE A 115 -13.47 -8.57 -4.80
CA PHE A 115 -13.07 -7.16 -4.75
C PHE A 115 -11.83 -6.93 -5.62
N ALA A 116 -11.69 -5.73 -6.18
CA ALA A 116 -10.39 -5.27 -6.65
C ALA A 116 -9.44 -5.10 -5.44
N LEU A 117 -8.24 -5.65 -5.52
CA LEU A 117 -7.31 -5.65 -4.39
C LEU A 117 -6.39 -4.44 -4.35
N ALA A 118 -6.30 -3.69 -5.45
CA ALA A 118 -5.33 -2.61 -5.62
C ALA A 118 -3.93 -3.10 -5.22
N SER A 119 -3.19 -2.33 -4.44
CA SER A 119 -1.77 -2.61 -4.16
C SER A 119 -1.47 -3.86 -3.32
N VAL A 120 -2.47 -4.53 -2.72
CA VAL A 120 -2.26 -5.90 -2.19
C VAL A 120 -1.81 -6.87 -3.31
N SER A 121 -2.12 -6.56 -4.56
CA SER A 121 -1.62 -7.25 -5.76
C SER A 121 -0.09 -7.40 -5.78
N LYS A 122 0.67 -6.45 -5.22
CA LYS A 122 2.15 -6.50 -5.20
C LYS A 122 2.67 -7.69 -4.40
N SER A 123 2.06 -7.94 -3.24
CA SER A 123 2.39 -9.07 -2.38
C SER A 123 2.03 -10.42 -3.01
N ILE A 124 0.90 -10.46 -3.71
CA ILE A 124 0.46 -11.65 -4.45
C ILE A 124 1.40 -11.90 -5.63
N GLY A 125 1.73 -10.85 -6.40
CA GLY A 125 2.70 -10.91 -7.49
C GLY A 125 4.08 -11.35 -7.02
N ALA A 126 4.55 -10.88 -5.86
CA ALA A 126 5.80 -11.37 -5.27
C ALA A 126 5.77 -12.87 -4.94
N SER A 127 4.59 -13.41 -4.59
CA SER A 127 4.39 -14.86 -4.41
C SER A 127 4.45 -15.62 -5.75
N VAL A 128 3.90 -15.05 -6.83
CA VAL A 128 4.03 -15.57 -8.20
C VAL A 128 5.51 -15.59 -8.62
N VAL A 129 6.25 -14.50 -8.37
CA VAL A 129 7.69 -14.41 -8.66
C VAL A 129 8.46 -15.46 -7.87
N ALA A 130 8.18 -15.64 -6.57
CA ALA A 130 8.83 -16.68 -5.77
C ALA A 130 8.60 -18.08 -6.35
N ARG A 131 7.38 -18.38 -6.82
CA ARG A 131 7.09 -19.64 -7.52
C ARG A 131 7.82 -19.76 -8.86
N ALA A 132 7.93 -18.66 -9.63
CA ALA A 132 8.68 -18.64 -10.88
C ALA A 132 10.19 -18.88 -10.68
N ILE A 133 10.74 -18.46 -9.53
CA ILE A 133 12.11 -18.76 -9.11
C ILE A 133 12.29 -20.26 -8.85
N ASP A 134 11.34 -20.91 -8.18
CA ASP A 134 11.37 -22.36 -7.92
C ASP A 134 11.33 -23.19 -9.21
N GLU A 135 10.57 -22.72 -10.21
CA GLU A 135 10.53 -23.32 -11.56
C GLU A 135 11.81 -23.02 -12.38
N GLY A 136 12.71 -22.17 -11.88
CA GLY A 136 14.00 -21.86 -12.49
C GLY A 136 13.94 -20.88 -13.66
N TYR A 137 12.85 -20.11 -13.81
CA TYR A 137 12.73 -19.10 -14.86
C TYR A 137 13.64 -17.89 -14.60
N VAL A 138 13.72 -17.46 -13.35
CA VAL A 138 14.45 -16.27 -12.90
C VAL A 138 15.01 -16.45 -11.49
N SER A 139 15.71 -15.43 -11.01
CA SER A 139 16.05 -15.20 -9.60
C SER A 139 15.75 -13.74 -9.24
N TRP A 140 15.63 -13.42 -7.96
CA TRP A 140 15.47 -12.03 -7.49
C TRP A 140 16.56 -11.06 -8.01
N ASP A 141 17.78 -11.55 -8.23
CA ASP A 141 18.91 -10.76 -8.75
C ASP A 141 18.97 -10.69 -10.29
N THR A 142 17.97 -11.23 -11.00
CA THR A 142 17.93 -11.20 -12.47
C THR A 142 17.68 -9.78 -12.94
N PRO A 143 18.53 -9.22 -13.84
CA PRO A 143 18.25 -7.94 -14.49
C PRO A 143 16.93 -7.96 -15.25
N VAL A 144 16.13 -6.90 -15.12
CA VAL A 144 14.83 -6.78 -15.83
C VAL A 144 15.04 -6.81 -17.35
N ALA A 145 16.09 -6.14 -17.83
CA ALA A 145 16.43 -6.04 -19.25
C ALA A 145 16.83 -7.38 -19.90
N ASP A 146 17.12 -8.44 -19.13
CA ASP A 146 17.44 -9.76 -19.68
C ASP A 146 16.20 -10.47 -20.26
N HIS A 147 15.00 -10.07 -19.82
CA HIS A 147 13.74 -10.70 -20.23
C HIS A 147 12.69 -9.72 -20.78
N LEU A 148 12.88 -8.42 -20.63
CA LEU A 148 11.99 -7.40 -21.19
C LEU A 148 12.69 -6.66 -22.32
N ASP A 149 12.46 -7.10 -23.56
CA ASP A 149 13.09 -6.54 -24.76
C ASP A 149 12.81 -5.03 -24.88
N GLY A 150 13.87 -4.24 -25.05
CA GLY A 150 13.77 -2.79 -25.19
C GLY A 150 13.66 -2.02 -23.87
N PHE A 151 13.60 -2.71 -22.72
CA PHE A 151 13.59 -2.04 -21.42
C PHE A 151 14.86 -1.23 -21.18
N ALA A 152 14.70 0.01 -20.78
CA ALA A 152 15.79 0.92 -20.45
C ALA A 152 15.36 1.94 -19.39
N LEU A 153 16.34 2.49 -18.69
CA LEU A 153 16.19 3.65 -17.82
C LEU A 153 17.15 4.75 -18.29
N SER A 154 16.90 6.02 -17.91
CA SER A 154 17.67 7.17 -18.41
C SER A 154 19.18 7.08 -18.13
N ASN A 155 19.59 6.32 -17.12
CA ASN A 155 20.97 5.90 -16.93
C ASN A 155 21.19 4.49 -17.50
N PRO A 156 21.99 4.33 -18.58
CA PRO A 156 22.19 3.02 -19.23
C PRO A 156 22.80 1.94 -18.32
N TYR A 157 23.63 2.33 -17.34
CA TYR A 157 24.18 1.36 -16.39
C TYR A 157 23.08 0.86 -15.45
N VAL A 158 22.24 1.76 -14.92
CA VAL A 158 21.12 1.35 -14.07
C VAL A 158 20.12 0.49 -14.87
N GLY A 159 19.72 0.93 -16.06
CA GLY A 159 18.78 0.18 -16.91
C GLY A 159 19.22 -1.25 -17.25
N SER A 160 20.53 -1.49 -17.39
CA SER A 160 21.09 -2.83 -17.66
C SER A 160 21.37 -3.69 -16.42
N HIS A 161 21.26 -3.12 -15.20
CA HIS A 161 21.63 -3.82 -13.96
C HIS A 161 20.54 -3.80 -12.89
N VAL A 162 19.47 -3.01 -13.06
CA VAL A 162 18.31 -3.01 -12.17
C VAL A 162 17.65 -4.38 -12.21
N THR A 163 17.48 -4.98 -11.04
CA THR A 163 16.98 -6.35 -10.92
C THR A 163 15.50 -6.41 -10.59
N ILE A 164 14.90 -7.59 -10.73
CA ILE A 164 13.55 -7.89 -10.22
C ILE A 164 13.41 -7.48 -8.74
N ALA A 165 14.41 -7.78 -7.91
CA ALA A 165 14.46 -7.35 -6.51
C ALA A 165 14.51 -5.83 -6.33
N ASP A 166 15.25 -5.11 -7.17
CA ASP A 166 15.33 -3.65 -7.07
C ASP A 166 13.98 -3.00 -7.40
N MET A 167 13.27 -3.53 -8.40
CA MET A 167 11.93 -3.09 -8.76
C MET A 167 10.91 -3.44 -7.67
N TYR A 168 10.90 -4.69 -7.18
CA TYR A 168 9.97 -5.11 -6.14
C TYR A 168 10.24 -4.46 -4.77
N ALA A 169 11.44 -3.93 -4.54
CA ALA A 169 11.77 -3.14 -3.36
C ALA A 169 11.63 -1.62 -3.55
N HIS A 170 11.07 -1.14 -4.67
CA HIS A 170 10.88 0.30 -4.95
C HIS A 170 12.19 1.11 -4.85
N ARG A 171 13.29 0.56 -5.39
CA ARG A 171 14.64 1.16 -5.28
C ARG A 171 15.37 1.29 -6.62
N SER A 172 14.62 1.35 -7.71
CA SER A 172 15.11 1.53 -9.09
C SER A 172 15.77 2.90 -9.33
N GLY A 173 15.38 3.91 -8.56
CA GLY A 173 15.76 5.31 -8.76
C GLY A 173 14.69 6.12 -9.50
N LEU A 174 13.62 5.51 -10.00
CA LEU A 174 12.44 6.25 -10.49
C LEU A 174 11.81 7.06 -9.35
N TYR A 175 11.05 8.12 -9.69
CA TYR A 175 10.29 8.87 -8.70
C TYR A 175 8.99 8.13 -8.31
N LYS A 176 8.38 8.56 -7.21
CA LYS A 176 7.15 7.95 -6.68
C LYS A 176 6.03 8.03 -7.73
N HIS A 177 5.39 6.91 -8.06
CA HIS A 177 4.31 6.79 -9.06
C HIS A 177 4.72 7.02 -10.52
N ALA A 178 6.02 6.96 -10.85
CA ALA A 178 6.48 7.05 -12.23
C ALA A 178 5.69 6.13 -13.19
N GLY A 179 5.06 6.74 -14.20
CA GLY A 179 4.28 6.05 -15.23
C GLY A 179 2.78 5.99 -14.98
N ASP A 180 2.30 6.23 -13.76
CA ASP A 180 0.86 6.21 -13.44
C ASP A 180 0.11 7.29 -14.24
N GLU A 181 0.73 8.46 -14.41
CA GLU A 181 0.22 9.56 -15.22
C GLU A 181 0.11 9.24 -16.72
N LEU A 182 0.89 8.28 -17.23
CA LEU A 182 0.80 7.81 -18.61
C LEU A 182 -0.36 6.83 -18.80
N GLU A 183 -0.58 5.94 -17.83
CA GLU A 183 -1.76 5.05 -17.81
C GLU A 183 -3.05 5.87 -17.79
N GLU A 184 -3.09 6.92 -16.97
CA GLU A 184 -4.26 7.79 -16.83
C GLU A 184 -4.72 8.39 -18.17
N ILE A 185 -3.78 8.86 -18.98
CA ILE A 185 -4.06 9.45 -20.29
C ILE A 185 -4.18 8.38 -21.39
N GLY A 186 -4.22 7.10 -21.02
CA GLY A 186 -4.65 5.99 -21.86
C GLY A 186 -3.53 5.30 -22.65
N TYR A 187 -2.26 5.50 -22.29
CA TYR A 187 -1.18 4.72 -22.89
C TYR A 187 -1.23 3.26 -22.44
N ASP A 188 -0.82 2.36 -23.34
CA ASP A 188 -0.68 0.94 -23.03
C ASP A 188 0.60 0.66 -22.23
N ARG A 189 0.65 -0.48 -21.54
CA ARG A 189 1.78 -0.91 -20.70
C ARG A 189 3.11 -0.85 -21.45
N ALA A 190 3.13 -1.29 -22.71
CA ALA A 190 4.35 -1.30 -23.51
C ALA A 190 4.92 0.12 -23.69
N THR A 191 4.06 1.08 -24.05
CA THR A 191 4.45 2.49 -24.20
C THR A 191 4.89 3.10 -22.88
N ILE A 192 4.19 2.78 -21.78
CA ILE A 192 4.54 3.28 -20.45
C ILE A 192 5.93 2.78 -20.03
N LEU A 193 6.18 1.47 -20.16
CA LEU A 193 7.46 0.85 -19.80
C LEU A 193 8.62 1.37 -20.66
N GLU A 194 8.39 1.64 -21.95
CA GLU A 194 9.38 2.30 -22.83
C GLU A 194 9.74 3.71 -22.31
N ARG A 195 8.72 4.49 -21.93
CA ARG A 195 8.88 5.90 -21.53
C ARG A 195 9.48 6.10 -20.16
N LEU A 196 9.57 5.06 -19.32
CA LEU A 196 10.39 5.10 -18.09
C LEU A 196 11.86 5.46 -18.38
N SER A 197 12.34 5.20 -19.61
CA SER A 197 13.68 5.59 -20.06
C SER A 197 13.90 7.11 -20.14
N LEU A 198 12.83 7.91 -20.15
CA LEU A 198 12.88 9.37 -20.22
C LEU A 198 12.92 10.04 -18.84
N ILE A 199 12.71 9.27 -17.77
CA ILE A 199 12.61 9.78 -16.40
C ILE A 199 14.00 9.94 -15.78
N PRO A 200 14.35 11.12 -15.22
CA PRO A 200 15.57 11.30 -14.45
C PRO A 200 15.59 10.39 -13.21
N LEU A 201 16.72 9.73 -12.96
CA LEU A 201 16.85 8.84 -11.80
C LEU A 201 17.43 9.55 -10.56
N ALA A 202 16.81 9.29 -9.42
CA ALA A 202 17.40 9.44 -8.09
C ALA A 202 18.53 8.42 -7.86
N PRO A 203 19.32 8.54 -6.77
CA PRO A 203 20.36 7.58 -6.43
C PRO A 203 19.86 6.13 -6.32
N TRP A 204 20.21 5.30 -7.30
CA TRP A 204 19.84 3.89 -7.39
C TRP A 204 20.24 3.10 -6.13
N ARG A 205 19.33 2.24 -5.63
CA ARG A 205 19.44 1.44 -4.39
C ARG A 205 19.59 2.22 -3.07
N ALA A 206 19.76 3.53 -3.12
CA ALA A 206 19.88 4.39 -1.94
C ALA A 206 18.58 5.17 -1.65
N THR A 207 17.63 5.18 -2.58
CA THR A 207 16.35 5.87 -2.48
C THR A 207 15.21 4.87 -2.55
N TYR A 208 14.25 4.98 -1.64
CA TYR A 208 12.95 4.32 -1.71
C TYR A 208 11.95 5.26 -2.38
N ALA A 209 11.33 4.83 -3.46
CA ALA A 209 10.30 5.57 -4.17
C ALA A 209 9.27 4.58 -4.73
N TYR A 210 8.08 4.59 -4.11
CA TYR A 210 7.01 3.66 -4.43
C TYR A 210 6.54 3.84 -5.88
N GLY A 211 6.59 2.79 -6.71
CA GLY A 211 6.16 2.86 -8.11
C GLY A 211 5.42 1.61 -8.57
N ASN A 212 4.30 1.81 -9.28
CA ASN A 212 3.53 0.69 -9.83
C ASN A 212 4.19 0.11 -11.07
N PHE A 213 4.76 0.96 -11.92
CA PHE A 213 5.43 0.51 -13.13
C PHE A 213 6.82 -0.08 -12.89
N ASP A 214 7.44 0.13 -11.72
CA ASP A 214 8.57 -0.68 -11.24
C ASP A 214 8.16 -2.16 -11.12
N ILE A 215 7.14 -2.43 -10.32
CA ILE A 215 6.61 -3.78 -10.09
C ILE A 215 6.11 -4.38 -11.39
N THR A 216 5.43 -3.59 -12.22
CA THR A 216 4.92 -4.03 -13.52
C THR A 216 6.05 -4.45 -14.45
N ALA A 217 7.13 -3.65 -14.59
CA ALA A 217 8.29 -4.01 -15.40
C ALA A 217 8.90 -5.35 -14.96
N ALA A 218 9.04 -5.55 -13.65
CA ALA A 218 9.55 -6.80 -13.11
C ALA A 218 8.61 -7.99 -13.32
N GLY A 219 7.31 -7.83 -13.08
CA GLY A 219 6.31 -8.87 -13.32
C GLY A 219 6.27 -9.31 -14.80
N GLU A 220 6.29 -8.35 -15.73
CA GLU A 220 6.33 -8.64 -17.17
C GLU A 220 7.65 -9.31 -17.58
N ALA A 221 8.79 -8.94 -16.99
CA ALA A 221 10.05 -9.62 -17.22
C ALA A 221 9.99 -11.09 -16.77
N VAL A 222 9.34 -11.38 -15.63
CA VAL A 222 9.15 -12.76 -15.14
C VAL A 222 8.20 -13.55 -16.04
N ALA A 223 7.10 -12.94 -16.47
CA ALA A 223 6.16 -13.54 -17.43
C ALA A 223 6.84 -13.87 -18.78
N SER A 224 7.62 -12.92 -19.30
CA SER A 224 8.40 -13.09 -20.52
C SER A 224 9.45 -14.21 -20.39
N ALA A 225 10.12 -14.32 -19.24
CA ALA A 225 11.07 -15.41 -18.96
C ALA A 225 10.40 -16.80 -19.00
N ALA A 226 9.13 -16.88 -18.61
CA ALA A 226 8.31 -18.09 -18.70
C ALA A 226 7.65 -18.29 -20.08
N GLY A 227 7.66 -17.28 -20.96
CA GLY A 227 7.04 -17.32 -22.28
C GLY A 227 5.51 -17.23 -22.26
N GLU A 228 4.94 -16.63 -21.21
CA GLU A 228 3.49 -16.50 -20.96
C GLU A 228 3.14 -15.03 -20.70
N ASP A 229 1.85 -14.66 -20.76
CA ASP A 229 1.41 -13.37 -20.21
C ASP A 229 1.30 -13.44 -18.68
N TRP A 230 1.39 -12.28 -18.02
CA TRP A 230 1.41 -12.19 -16.55
C TRP A 230 0.20 -12.84 -15.88
N ALA A 231 -0.99 -12.70 -16.45
CA ALA A 231 -2.20 -13.21 -15.83
C ALA A 231 -2.31 -14.74 -15.98
N ASP A 232 -1.94 -15.30 -17.12
CA ASP A 232 -1.82 -16.75 -17.33
C ASP A 232 -0.75 -17.35 -16.41
N LEU A 233 0.41 -16.68 -16.30
CA LEU A 233 1.47 -17.11 -15.40
C LEU A 233 0.99 -17.13 -13.94
N SER A 234 0.31 -16.08 -13.50
CA SER A 234 -0.19 -15.95 -12.13
C SER A 234 -1.23 -17.02 -11.79
N GLU A 235 -2.16 -17.28 -12.73
CA GLU A 235 -3.16 -18.34 -12.59
C GLU A 235 -2.49 -19.72 -12.46
N ARG A 236 -1.58 -20.04 -13.38
CA ARG A 236 -0.92 -21.35 -13.44
C ARG A 236 0.02 -21.60 -12.26
N LEU A 237 0.77 -20.59 -11.82
CA LEU A 237 1.78 -20.76 -10.78
C LEU A 237 1.21 -20.63 -9.38
N LEU A 238 0.21 -19.78 -9.17
CA LEU A 238 -0.27 -19.46 -7.83
C LEU A 238 -1.76 -19.80 -7.66
N TYR A 239 -2.65 -19.25 -8.49
CA TYR A 239 -4.09 -19.28 -8.16
C TYR A 239 -4.70 -20.67 -8.28
N GLU A 240 -4.55 -21.33 -9.44
CA GLU A 240 -5.10 -22.67 -9.67
C GLU A 240 -4.53 -23.71 -8.69
N PRO A 241 -3.21 -23.85 -8.51
CA PRO A 241 -2.67 -24.89 -7.63
C PRO A 241 -2.89 -24.61 -6.14
N LEU A 242 -3.11 -23.35 -5.73
CA LEU A 242 -3.46 -22.99 -4.35
C LEU A 242 -4.97 -23.00 -4.09
N GLY A 243 -5.79 -23.27 -5.11
CA GLY A 243 -7.25 -23.34 -4.98
C GLY A 243 -7.96 -21.99 -4.92
N MET A 244 -7.29 -20.90 -5.33
CA MET A 244 -7.82 -19.54 -5.35
C MET A 244 -8.71 -19.28 -6.58
N THR A 245 -9.83 -20.00 -6.68
CA THR A 245 -10.68 -20.08 -7.89
C THR A 245 -11.47 -18.80 -8.21
N SER A 246 -11.53 -17.87 -7.27
CA SER A 246 -12.14 -16.55 -7.43
C SER A 246 -11.13 -15.44 -7.71
N THR A 247 -9.83 -15.72 -7.63
CA THR A 247 -8.75 -14.77 -7.91
C THR A 247 -8.44 -14.66 -9.40
N SER A 248 -8.20 -13.45 -9.89
CA SER A 248 -7.70 -13.20 -11.25
C SER A 248 -6.84 -11.94 -11.32
N SER A 249 -5.90 -11.90 -12.27
CA SER A 249 -5.11 -10.71 -12.64
C SER A 249 -5.64 -9.99 -13.90
N ARG A 250 -6.88 -10.26 -14.32
CA ARG A 250 -7.55 -9.61 -15.45
C ARG A 250 -8.80 -8.89 -15.00
N TYR A 251 -8.97 -7.64 -15.40
CA TYR A 251 -10.18 -6.90 -15.06
C TYR A 251 -11.44 -7.52 -15.66
N ALA A 252 -11.34 -8.06 -16.88
CA ALA A 252 -12.48 -8.69 -17.55
C ALA A 252 -13.07 -9.87 -16.74
N ASP A 253 -12.24 -10.60 -16.00
CA ASP A 253 -12.70 -11.69 -15.15
C ASP A 253 -13.50 -11.15 -13.95
N LEU A 254 -13.03 -10.08 -13.31
CA LEU A 254 -13.78 -9.36 -12.28
C LEU A 254 -15.12 -8.86 -12.83
N GLU A 255 -15.11 -8.16 -13.97
CA GLU A 255 -16.30 -7.59 -14.59
C GLU A 255 -17.34 -8.67 -14.97
N SER A 256 -16.90 -9.88 -15.29
CA SER A 256 -17.78 -11.00 -15.65
C SER A 256 -18.46 -11.68 -14.46
N ARG A 257 -18.00 -11.44 -13.22
CA ARG A 257 -18.51 -12.12 -12.03
C ARG A 257 -19.82 -11.54 -11.53
N ASP A 258 -20.79 -12.41 -11.27
CA ASP A 258 -22.04 -12.04 -10.61
C ASP A 258 -21.80 -11.59 -9.16
N ASN A 259 -20.95 -12.30 -8.41
CA ASN A 259 -20.60 -11.95 -7.01
C ASN A 259 -19.34 -11.09 -6.95
N ARG A 260 -19.46 -9.82 -7.35
CA ARG A 260 -18.40 -8.82 -7.28
C ARG A 260 -18.87 -7.56 -6.57
N ALA A 261 -17.94 -6.85 -5.95
CA ALA A 261 -18.18 -5.51 -5.44
C ALA A 261 -17.87 -4.45 -6.50
N LEU A 262 -18.76 -3.47 -6.64
CA LEU A 262 -18.51 -2.26 -7.42
C LEU A 262 -17.78 -1.24 -6.55
N GLY A 263 -16.86 -0.48 -7.15
CA GLY A 263 -16.19 0.62 -6.48
C GLY A 263 -17.14 1.78 -6.20
N HIS A 264 -17.03 2.37 -5.02
CA HIS A 264 -17.79 3.54 -4.59
C HIS A 264 -16.85 4.68 -4.20
N ILE A 265 -17.26 5.92 -4.48
CA ILE A 265 -16.56 7.15 -4.13
C ILE A 265 -17.49 8.11 -3.40
N GLN A 266 -16.93 9.08 -2.69
CA GLN A 266 -17.72 10.20 -2.14
C GLN A 266 -17.78 11.36 -3.13
N LEU A 267 -18.99 11.76 -3.51
CA LEU A 267 -19.27 13.00 -4.23
C LEU A 267 -20.25 13.84 -3.40
N ASP A 268 -19.91 15.11 -3.16
CA ASP A 268 -20.73 16.05 -2.37
C ASP A 268 -21.16 15.53 -0.98
N GLY A 269 -20.34 14.66 -0.38
CA GLY A 269 -20.60 14.07 0.94
C GLY A 269 -21.50 12.84 0.92
N GLU A 270 -21.89 12.34 -0.25
CA GLU A 270 -22.68 11.13 -0.43
C GLU A 270 -21.84 10.03 -1.12
N TRP A 271 -22.03 8.78 -0.71
CA TRP A 271 -21.43 7.64 -1.40
C TRP A 271 -22.22 7.33 -2.67
N VAL A 272 -21.51 7.22 -3.78
CA VAL A 272 -22.07 6.83 -5.09
C VAL A 272 -21.23 5.72 -5.70
N VAL A 273 -21.83 4.90 -6.57
CA VAL A 273 -21.04 4.03 -7.46
C VAL A 273 -20.13 4.92 -8.31
N THR A 274 -18.84 4.59 -8.42
CA THR A 274 -17.92 5.39 -9.25
C THR A 274 -18.42 5.45 -10.69
N PRO A 275 -18.40 6.62 -11.37
CA PRO A 275 -18.82 6.75 -12.76
C PRO A 275 -18.08 5.78 -13.69
N ASP A 276 -16.79 5.57 -13.42
CA ASP A 276 -15.93 4.64 -14.13
C ASP A 276 -15.22 3.73 -13.12
N GLN A 277 -15.43 2.42 -13.26
CA GLN A 277 -14.74 1.42 -12.46
C GLN A 277 -13.26 1.36 -12.85
N ARG A 278 -12.36 1.24 -11.86
CA ARG A 278 -10.91 1.18 -12.11
C ARG A 278 -10.55 -0.06 -12.94
N ARG A 279 -9.82 0.14 -14.04
CA ARG A 279 -9.30 -0.91 -14.95
C ARG A 279 -7.77 -0.94 -14.96
N PRO A 280 -7.13 -1.60 -13.98
CA PRO A 280 -5.68 -1.53 -13.76
C PRO A 280 -4.88 -2.53 -14.59
N ASP A 281 -5.39 -2.99 -15.74
CA ASP A 281 -4.73 -4.02 -16.55
C ASP A 281 -3.32 -3.59 -16.93
N GLU A 282 -3.09 -2.33 -17.31
CA GLU A 282 -1.75 -1.87 -17.72
C GLU A 282 -0.71 -1.98 -16.60
N GLN A 283 -1.14 -1.89 -15.33
CA GLN A 283 -0.30 -2.12 -14.15
C GLN A 283 -0.69 -3.39 -13.38
N SER A 284 -1.16 -4.44 -14.06
CA SER A 284 -1.73 -5.63 -13.43
C SER A 284 -0.84 -6.29 -12.35
N PRO A 285 0.49 -6.47 -12.55
CA PRO A 285 1.37 -6.99 -11.49
C PRO A 285 1.37 -6.16 -10.19
N ALA A 286 1.07 -4.86 -10.29
CA ALA A 286 1.10 -3.92 -9.18
C ALA A 286 -0.27 -3.65 -8.55
N GLY A 287 -1.36 -3.78 -9.31
CA GLY A 287 -2.70 -3.36 -8.88
C GLY A 287 -3.87 -4.16 -9.45
N GLY A 288 -3.65 -5.11 -10.35
CA GLY A 288 -4.73 -5.74 -11.14
C GLY A 288 -5.30 -7.04 -10.59
N VAL A 289 -4.88 -7.48 -9.41
CA VAL A 289 -5.48 -8.66 -8.79
C VAL A 289 -6.86 -8.31 -8.24
N SER A 290 -7.82 -9.19 -8.51
CA SER A 290 -9.13 -9.24 -7.85
C SER A 290 -9.27 -10.56 -7.10
N SER A 291 -9.91 -10.57 -5.92
CA SER A 291 -10.08 -11.79 -5.11
C SER A 291 -11.21 -11.65 -4.07
N SER A 292 -11.60 -12.78 -3.47
CA SER A 292 -12.43 -12.85 -2.27
C SER A 292 -11.60 -13.09 -1.00
N VAL A 293 -12.20 -12.93 0.19
CA VAL A 293 -11.50 -13.28 1.45
C VAL A 293 -11.36 -14.80 1.62
N THR A 294 -12.27 -15.60 1.07
CA THR A 294 -12.12 -17.07 1.03
C THR A 294 -10.79 -17.47 0.37
N ASP A 295 -10.47 -16.89 -0.79
CA ASP A 295 -9.22 -17.19 -1.50
C ASP A 295 -8.01 -16.58 -0.78
N LEU A 296 -8.12 -15.32 -0.32
CA LEU A 296 -6.99 -14.66 0.34
C LEU A 296 -6.63 -15.30 1.67
N THR A 297 -7.57 -15.85 2.43
CA THR A 297 -7.23 -16.61 3.64
C THR A 297 -6.43 -17.88 3.34
N THR A 298 -6.65 -18.52 2.18
CA THR A 298 -5.82 -19.64 1.73
C THR A 298 -4.39 -19.18 1.42
N TRP A 299 -4.24 -18.05 0.73
CA TRP A 299 -2.93 -17.43 0.48
C TRP A 299 -2.22 -17.00 1.78
N LEU A 300 -2.93 -16.36 2.72
CA LEU A 300 -2.36 -15.98 4.02
C LEU A 300 -1.88 -17.20 4.82
N SER A 301 -2.64 -18.30 4.81
CA SER A 301 -2.23 -19.56 5.44
C SER A 301 -0.91 -20.08 4.87
N MET A 302 -0.74 -20.06 3.54
CA MET A 302 0.51 -20.45 2.88
C MET A 302 1.69 -19.56 3.28
N LEU A 303 1.48 -18.23 3.34
CA LEU A 303 2.53 -17.31 3.79
C LEU A 303 2.93 -17.54 5.25
N LEU A 304 1.95 -17.74 6.15
CA LEU A 304 2.20 -18.03 7.56
C LEU A 304 2.91 -19.38 7.76
N ALA A 305 2.66 -20.33 6.87
CA ALA A 305 3.35 -21.62 6.81
C ALA A 305 4.67 -21.57 6.02
N SER A 306 5.19 -20.36 5.73
CA SER A 306 6.47 -20.16 5.02
C SER A 306 6.57 -20.87 3.67
N GLY A 307 5.46 -20.96 2.93
CA GLY A 307 5.41 -21.57 1.61
C GLY A 307 4.87 -23.00 1.59
N GLU A 308 4.48 -23.58 2.73
CA GLU A 308 3.77 -24.87 2.76
C GLU A 308 2.27 -24.71 2.48
N HIS A 309 1.68 -25.68 1.80
CA HIS A 309 0.24 -25.80 1.60
C HIS A 309 -0.17 -27.27 1.76
N ASP A 310 -1.21 -27.54 2.54
CA ASP A 310 -1.67 -28.90 2.88
C ASP A 310 -0.57 -29.84 3.43
N GLY A 311 0.41 -29.26 4.12
CA GLY A 311 1.53 -29.99 4.72
C GLY A 311 2.62 -30.42 3.72
N GLU A 312 2.55 -29.95 2.48
CA GLU A 312 3.57 -30.17 1.46
C GLU A 312 4.23 -28.84 1.06
N PRO A 313 5.51 -28.83 0.67
CA PRO A 313 6.16 -27.64 0.14
C PRO A 313 5.48 -27.17 -1.15
N PHE A 314 5.01 -25.92 -1.17
CA PHE A 314 4.39 -25.30 -2.34
C PHE A 314 5.30 -24.22 -2.98
N ILE A 315 5.85 -23.31 -2.15
CA ILE A 315 6.93 -22.39 -2.53
C ILE A 315 8.11 -22.64 -1.59
N ASP A 316 9.32 -22.74 -2.12
CA ASP A 316 10.52 -22.88 -1.30
C ASP A 316 10.71 -21.63 -0.44
N ALA A 317 10.91 -21.83 0.86
CA ALA A 317 11.10 -20.74 1.81
C ALA A 317 12.26 -19.81 1.42
N SER A 318 13.30 -20.32 0.74
CA SER A 318 14.42 -19.50 0.26
C SER A 318 14.06 -18.56 -0.89
N SER A 319 13.01 -18.88 -1.67
CA SER A 319 12.45 -18.00 -2.71
C SER A 319 11.46 -17.00 -2.12
N LEU A 320 10.66 -17.41 -1.13
CA LEU A 320 9.58 -16.61 -0.55
C LEU A 320 10.04 -15.64 0.56
N ILE A 321 10.84 -16.10 1.52
CA ILE A 321 11.24 -15.30 2.70
C ILE A 321 11.93 -13.98 2.32
N PRO A 322 12.81 -13.90 1.29
CA PRO A 322 13.38 -12.63 0.86
C PRO A 322 12.33 -11.54 0.62
N ALA A 323 11.17 -11.90 0.06
CA ALA A 323 10.10 -10.95 -0.23
C ALA A 323 9.47 -10.36 1.04
N MET A 324 9.38 -11.13 2.12
CA MET A 324 8.82 -10.70 3.40
C MET A 324 9.88 -10.21 4.40
N SER A 325 11.12 -10.02 3.95
CA SER A 325 12.24 -9.55 4.78
C SER A 325 12.58 -8.08 4.48
N PRO A 326 13.22 -7.33 5.39
CA PRO A 326 13.61 -5.94 5.12
C PRO A 326 14.67 -5.83 4.01
N GLN A 327 14.34 -5.14 2.91
CA GLN A 327 15.21 -4.94 1.74
C GLN A 327 15.63 -3.48 1.53
N ILE A 328 14.86 -2.54 2.08
CA ILE A 328 15.16 -1.11 2.12
C ILE A 328 14.40 -0.44 3.27
N VAL A 329 14.91 0.71 3.75
CA VAL A 329 14.18 1.59 4.67
C VAL A 329 13.13 2.34 3.85
N GLY A 330 11.85 2.00 4.03
CA GLY A 330 10.72 2.68 3.39
C GLY A 330 10.23 3.91 4.16
N SER A 331 10.45 3.93 5.49
CA SER A 331 10.13 5.08 6.34
C SER A 331 11.20 5.26 7.42
N ALA A 332 11.95 6.35 7.32
CA ALA A 332 12.98 6.68 8.29
C ALA A 332 12.35 7.14 9.63
N PRO A 333 12.93 6.77 10.78
CA PRO A 333 12.41 7.18 12.08
C PRO A 333 12.52 8.71 12.26
N SER A 334 11.42 9.35 12.65
CA SER A 334 11.35 10.80 12.87
C SER A 334 11.97 11.25 14.20
N SER A 335 12.28 10.31 15.09
CA SER A 335 12.97 10.56 16.36
C SER A 335 13.82 9.36 16.79
N PHE A 336 14.82 9.57 17.65
CA PHE A 336 15.74 8.52 18.11
C PHE A 336 15.04 7.29 18.73
N GLY A 337 13.84 7.45 19.29
CA GLY A 337 13.07 6.36 19.90
C GLY A 337 12.00 5.74 19.01
N SER A 338 11.77 6.25 17.80
CA SER A 338 10.78 5.69 16.87
C SER A 338 11.34 4.53 16.07
N ARG A 339 10.47 3.58 15.70
CA ARG A 339 10.83 2.45 14.83
C ARG A 339 10.91 2.92 13.38
N ALA A 340 11.84 2.37 12.62
CA ALA A 340 11.84 2.51 11.17
C ALA A 340 10.78 1.58 10.56
N GLY A 341 10.23 2.00 9.41
CA GLY A 341 9.47 1.12 8.51
C GLY A 341 10.37 0.63 7.39
N TYR A 342 10.22 -0.64 7.02
CA TYR A 342 10.98 -1.25 5.95
C TYR A 342 10.06 -1.76 4.85
N TYR A 343 10.63 -1.99 3.68
CA TYR A 343 9.95 -2.63 2.56
C TYR A 343 10.76 -3.85 2.11
N GLY A 344 10.06 -4.94 1.81
CA GLY A 344 10.59 -6.16 1.22
C GLY A 344 10.40 -6.16 -0.29
N TYR A 345 10.17 -7.33 -0.90
CA TYR A 345 9.79 -7.42 -2.32
C TYR A 345 8.27 -7.48 -2.40
N GLY A 346 7.64 -6.32 -2.53
CA GLY A 346 6.17 -6.20 -2.59
C GLY A 346 5.45 -6.22 -1.23
N PHE A 347 6.17 -6.25 -0.11
CA PHE A 347 5.60 -6.29 1.25
C PHE A 347 6.11 -5.14 2.12
N ASN A 348 5.24 -4.53 2.94
CA ASN A 348 5.70 -3.73 4.08
C ASN A 348 6.22 -4.68 5.16
N VAL A 349 7.37 -4.32 5.77
CA VAL A 349 7.99 -5.10 6.84
C VAL A 349 8.28 -4.20 8.03
N GLY A 350 7.88 -4.65 9.21
CA GLY A 350 8.00 -3.89 10.45
C GLY A 350 8.12 -4.77 11.68
N THR A 351 7.98 -4.12 12.83
CA THR A 351 7.98 -4.79 14.13
C THR A 351 6.92 -4.16 15.01
N THR A 352 6.05 -4.98 15.59
CA THR A 352 5.03 -4.51 16.53
C THR A 352 5.67 -3.95 17.80
N PRO A 353 4.94 -3.16 18.61
CA PRO A 353 5.44 -2.73 19.91
C PRO A 353 5.83 -3.90 20.83
N GLY A 354 5.21 -5.07 20.64
CA GLY A 354 5.49 -6.29 21.38
C GLY A 354 6.75 -7.04 20.92
N GLY A 355 7.36 -6.64 19.81
CA GLY A 355 8.58 -7.27 19.27
C GLY A 355 8.31 -8.31 18.18
N LEU A 356 7.04 -8.57 17.82
CA LEU A 356 6.72 -9.49 16.72
C LEU A 356 7.04 -8.84 15.38
N VAL A 357 7.49 -9.66 14.42
CA VAL A 357 7.56 -9.25 13.00
C VAL A 357 6.14 -8.97 12.50
N ASP A 358 5.98 -7.85 11.81
CA ASP A 358 4.75 -7.43 11.15
C ASP A 358 5.00 -7.36 9.64
N VAL A 359 4.22 -8.12 8.87
CA VAL A 359 4.28 -8.14 7.40
C VAL A 359 2.89 -7.78 6.88
N ASN A 360 2.78 -6.77 6.03
CA ASN A 360 1.48 -6.29 5.58
C ASN A 360 1.56 -5.60 4.21
N HIS A 361 0.41 -5.29 3.64
CA HIS A 361 0.29 -4.31 2.58
C HIS A 361 -1.13 -3.74 2.57
N SER A 362 -1.26 -2.43 2.33
CA SER A 362 -2.54 -1.78 2.04
C SER A 362 -2.74 -1.62 0.54
N GLY A 363 -3.97 -1.67 0.07
CA GLY A 363 -4.38 -1.35 -1.29
C GLY A 363 -5.40 -0.23 -1.28
N ALA A 364 -5.25 0.70 -2.21
CA ALA A 364 -6.18 1.79 -2.42
C ALA A 364 -6.39 1.96 -3.92
N PHE A 365 -7.65 2.07 -4.32
CA PHE A 365 -8.02 2.80 -5.52
C PHE A 365 -8.94 3.95 -5.13
N LEU A 366 -8.60 5.15 -5.57
CA LEU A 366 -9.41 6.35 -5.42
C LEU A 366 -10.79 6.15 -6.06
N LEU A 367 -10.86 5.39 -7.15
CA LEU A 367 -12.10 5.01 -7.82
C LEU A 367 -12.88 3.87 -7.13
N GLY A 368 -12.52 3.49 -5.90
CA GLY A 368 -13.37 2.63 -5.07
C GLY A 368 -12.78 1.27 -4.72
N ALA A 369 -11.64 1.25 -4.02
CA ALA A 369 -11.18 0.08 -3.28
C ALA A 369 -10.33 0.50 -2.08
N GLY A 370 -10.52 -0.16 -0.94
CA GLY A 370 -9.73 0.02 0.27
C GLY A 370 -9.46 -1.33 0.91
N THR A 371 -8.24 -1.83 0.81
CA THR A 371 -7.91 -3.21 1.20
C THR A 371 -6.67 -3.24 2.09
N VAL A 372 -6.59 -4.23 2.95
CA VAL A 372 -5.38 -4.48 3.74
C VAL A 372 -5.29 -5.95 4.10
N PHE A 373 -4.08 -6.48 4.15
CA PHE A 373 -3.80 -7.66 4.96
C PHE A 373 -2.68 -7.36 5.93
N LYS A 374 -2.68 -8.05 7.08
CA LYS A 374 -1.61 -7.98 8.08
C LYS A 374 -1.31 -9.37 8.61
N LEU A 375 -0.03 -9.69 8.76
CA LEU A 375 0.48 -10.95 9.26
C LEU A 375 1.40 -10.70 10.45
N LEU A 376 1.27 -11.56 11.46
CA LEU A 376 2.24 -11.75 12.53
C LEU A 376 2.80 -13.17 12.42
N PRO A 377 3.82 -13.42 11.56
CA PRO A 377 4.25 -14.78 11.23
C PRO A 377 4.69 -15.59 12.44
N GLY A 378 5.46 -14.97 13.35
CA GLY A 378 5.91 -15.63 14.59
C GLY A 378 4.78 -15.99 15.58
N ALA A 379 3.56 -15.50 15.33
CA ALA A 379 2.36 -15.83 16.08
C ALA A 379 1.35 -16.66 15.25
N GLY A 380 1.66 -17.00 13.99
CA GLY A 380 0.75 -17.72 13.11
C GLY A 380 -0.58 -17.00 12.85
N LEU A 381 -0.64 -15.67 12.99
CA LEU A 381 -1.88 -14.89 12.91
C LEU A 381 -1.89 -14.01 11.65
N GLY A 382 -3.02 -14.00 10.93
CA GLY A 382 -3.26 -13.14 9.78
C GLY A 382 -4.69 -12.61 9.75
N ILE A 383 -4.85 -11.40 9.23
CA ILE A 383 -6.15 -10.79 8.94
C ILE A 383 -6.12 -10.12 7.57
N VAL A 384 -7.20 -10.22 6.80
CA VAL A 384 -7.46 -9.48 5.57
C VAL A 384 -8.80 -8.77 5.67
N VAL A 385 -8.86 -7.52 5.20
CA VAL A 385 -10.08 -6.72 5.09
C VAL A 385 -10.14 -6.14 3.68
N LEU A 386 -11.24 -6.38 2.97
CA LEU A 386 -11.49 -5.90 1.61
C LEU A 386 -12.70 -4.98 1.64
N SER A 387 -12.57 -3.73 1.20
CA SER A 387 -13.67 -2.76 1.11
C SER A 387 -13.83 -2.25 -0.31
N ASN A 388 -15.09 -2.00 -0.69
CA ASN A 388 -15.45 -1.41 -1.99
C ASN A 388 -15.62 0.12 -1.94
N ALA A 389 -15.17 0.75 -0.86
CA ALA A 389 -15.06 2.20 -0.74
C ALA A 389 -13.70 2.71 -1.22
N SER A 390 -13.66 3.93 -1.77
CA SER A 390 -12.42 4.68 -1.92
C SER A 390 -11.70 4.78 -0.58
N ALA A 391 -10.37 4.71 -0.60
CA ALA A 391 -9.57 4.56 0.62
C ALA A 391 -9.88 5.64 1.68
N ASN A 392 -10.31 5.19 2.85
CA ASN A 392 -10.74 6.03 3.97
C ASN A 392 -10.21 5.54 5.33
N GLY A 393 -9.27 4.58 5.33
CA GLY A 393 -8.64 4.02 6.53
C GLY A 393 -9.48 3.03 7.34
N VAL A 394 -10.71 2.72 6.93
CA VAL A 394 -11.59 1.79 7.66
C VAL A 394 -11.01 0.38 7.71
N ALA A 395 -10.50 -0.13 6.58
CA ALA A 395 -9.92 -1.46 6.50
C ALA A 395 -8.72 -1.61 7.45
N GLU A 396 -7.82 -0.60 7.46
CA GLU A 396 -6.66 -0.54 8.34
C GLU A 396 -7.04 -0.40 9.81
N GLY A 397 -8.04 0.43 10.12
CA GLY A 397 -8.55 0.64 11.46
C GLY A 397 -9.08 -0.65 12.09
N ILE A 398 -9.92 -1.38 11.34
CA ILE A 398 -10.46 -2.68 11.76
C ILE A 398 -9.32 -3.68 11.99
N ALA A 399 -8.41 -3.82 11.02
CA ALA A 399 -7.30 -4.76 11.13
C ALA A 399 -6.37 -4.44 12.31
N ALA A 400 -6.07 -3.16 12.56
CA ALA A 400 -5.22 -2.74 13.66
C ALA A 400 -5.88 -2.95 15.04
N ARG A 401 -7.19 -2.67 15.15
CA ARG A 401 -7.97 -2.95 16.36
C ARG A 401 -7.98 -4.44 16.68
N PHE A 402 -8.29 -5.28 15.69
CA PHE A 402 -8.26 -6.73 15.82
C PHE A 402 -6.91 -7.22 16.35
N LEU A 403 -5.80 -6.78 15.73
CA LEU A 403 -4.46 -7.20 16.15
C LEU A 403 -4.07 -6.69 17.54
N ASP A 404 -4.59 -5.54 17.98
CA ASP A 404 -4.35 -5.04 19.33
C ASP A 404 -5.08 -5.91 20.38
N ILE A 405 -6.33 -6.29 20.12
CA ILE A 405 -7.07 -7.21 21.01
C ILE A 405 -6.40 -8.57 21.03
N ALA A 406 -6.02 -9.12 19.87
CA ALA A 406 -5.35 -10.43 19.78
C ALA A 406 -4.00 -10.47 20.52
N GLN A 407 -3.21 -9.40 20.46
CA GLN A 407 -1.90 -9.33 21.10
C GLN A 407 -1.96 -8.95 22.59
N TYR A 408 -2.88 -8.05 22.97
CA TYR A 408 -2.85 -7.37 24.27
C TYR A 408 -4.11 -7.56 25.10
N GLY A 409 -5.16 -8.16 24.55
CA GLY A 409 -6.45 -8.39 25.19
C GLY A 409 -7.38 -7.16 25.22
N SER A 410 -6.95 -6.04 24.62
CA SER A 410 -7.74 -4.83 24.49
C SER A 410 -7.18 -3.93 23.40
N GLU A 411 -8.03 -3.10 22.82
CA GLU A 411 -7.59 -1.98 21.99
C GLU A 411 -6.70 -1.03 22.81
N ARG A 412 -5.52 -0.68 22.31
CA ARG A 412 -4.59 0.22 23.04
C ARG A 412 -4.67 1.67 22.59
N ARG A 413 -5.33 1.94 21.47
CA ARG A 413 -5.60 3.27 20.92
C ARG A 413 -6.80 3.18 20.01
N ASP A 414 -7.52 4.29 19.89
CA ASP A 414 -8.64 4.39 18.94
C ASP A 414 -8.11 4.38 17.51
N TRP A 415 -8.12 3.20 16.87
CA TRP A 415 -7.45 2.98 15.59
C TRP A 415 -8.23 3.56 14.42
N LEU A 416 -9.56 3.49 14.47
CA LEU A 416 -10.40 3.91 13.36
C LEU A 416 -10.23 5.41 13.04
N PRO A 417 -10.42 6.36 13.99
CA PRO A 417 -10.19 7.78 13.71
C PRO A 417 -8.74 8.09 13.32
N LEU A 418 -7.78 7.36 13.87
CA LEU A 418 -6.37 7.53 13.54
C LEU A 418 -6.09 7.18 12.07
N PHE A 419 -6.60 6.05 11.58
CA PHE A 419 -6.43 5.68 10.17
C PHE A 419 -7.29 6.54 9.25
N MET A 420 -8.51 6.89 9.62
CA MET A 420 -9.32 7.85 8.85
C MET A 420 -8.58 9.19 8.67
N GLN A 421 -7.87 9.66 9.70
CA GLN A 421 -7.04 10.85 9.59
C GLN A 421 -5.82 10.66 8.67
N VAL A 422 -5.15 9.50 8.75
CA VAL A 422 -4.01 9.19 7.87
C VAL A 422 -4.42 9.19 6.41
N PHE A 423 -5.61 8.65 6.10
CA PHE A 423 -6.14 8.55 4.74
C PHE A 423 -6.92 9.79 4.27
N ALA A 424 -7.22 10.74 5.16
CA ALA A 424 -7.97 11.95 4.79
C ALA A 424 -7.27 12.78 3.69
N GLY A 425 -5.94 12.71 3.60
CA GLY A 425 -5.17 13.39 2.56
C GLY A 425 -5.27 12.76 1.17
N GLU A 426 -5.65 11.48 1.06
CA GLU A 426 -5.72 10.76 -0.23
C GLU A 426 -6.88 11.26 -1.11
N SER A 427 -7.91 11.86 -0.50
CA SER A 427 -9.04 12.48 -1.20
C SER A 427 -8.90 13.99 -1.37
N GLU A 428 -7.77 14.59 -0.96
CA GLU A 428 -7.56 16.02 -1.14
C GLU A 428 -7.41 16.35 -2.63
N PRO A 429 -8.22 17.28 -3.18
CA PRO A 429 -8.13 17.64 -4.59
C PRO A 429 -6.78 18.29 -4.91
N PHE A 430 -6.25 18.00 -6.10
CA PHE A 430 -4.98 18.53 -6.56
C PHE A 430 -5.13 19.90 -7.25
N GLY A 431 -4.12 20.75 -7.05
CA GLY A 431 -3.81 21.91 -7.88
C GLY A 431 -3.84 23.24 -7.13
N SER A 432 -3.03 24.21 -7.58
CA SER A 432 -2.81 25.46 -6.85
C SER A 432 -4.04 26.38 -6.77
N LEU A 433 -5.07 26.11 -7.57
CA LEU A 433 -6.31 26.89 -7.61
C LEU A 433 -7.49 26.19 -6.93
N VAL A 434 -7.26 25.04 -6.27
CA VAL A 434 -8.29 24.38 -5.46
C VAL A 434 -8.74 25.32 -4.34
N GLY A 435 -10.05 25.58 -4.27
CA GLY A 435 -10.66 26.49 -3.30
C GLY A 435 -10.53 27.99 -3.63
N GLU A 436 -9.83 28.35 -4.69
CA GLU A 436 -9.71 29.74 -5.15
C GLU A 436 -10.94 30.16 -5.98
N THR A 437 -11.26 31.45 -5.93
CA THR A 437 -12.35 32.04 -6.74
C THR A 437 -11.78 32.64 -8.01
N ALA A 438 -12.44 32.40 -9.14
CA ALA A 438 -12.08 33.02 -10.41
C ALA A 438 -11.98 34.55 -10.29
N PRO A 439 -10.98 35.20 -10.91
CA PRO A 439 -10.83 36.66 -10.85
C PRO A 439 -12.07 37.37 -11.37
N THR A 440 -12.49 38.44 -10.68
CA THR A 440 -13.67 39.23 -11.10
C THR A 440 -13.38 40.20 -12.25
N ASP A 441 -12.10 40.52 -12.48
CA ASP A 441 -11.62 41.41 -13.54
C ASP A 441 -10.29 40.81 -14.08
N PRO A 442 -10.35 39.67 -14.79
CA PRO A 442 -9.16 38.99 -15.28
C PRO A 442 -8.48 39.82 -16.38
N ASP A 443 -7.15 39.76 -16.45
CA ASP A 443 -6.45 40.27 -17.62
C ASP A 443 -6.98 39.54 -18.87
N PRO A 444 -7.25 40.23 -19.99
CA PRO A 444 -7.85 39.60 -21.14
C PRO A 444 -6.92 38.56 -21.74
N ALA A 445 -7.48 37.41 -22.14
CA ALA A 445 -6.77 36.45 -22.99
C ALA A 445 -6.36 37.10 -24.32
N GLN A 446 -5.34 36.52 -24.95
CA GLN A 446 -5.10 36.70 -26.37
C GLN A 446 -6.26 36.10 -27.19
N ALA A 447 -6.26 36.35 -28.50
CA ALA A 447 -7.17 35.63 -29.39
C ALA A 447 -6.93 34.11 -29.23
N PHE A 448 -7.99 33.32 -29.07
CA PHE A 448 -7.86 31.90 -28.73
C PHE A 448 -7.03 31.11 -29.74
N GLU A 449 -7.05 31.50 -31.02
CA GLU A 449 -6.23 30.94 -32.08
C GLU A 449 -4.72 31.04 -31.79
N ALA A 450 -4.28 32.00 -30.97
CA ALA A 450 -2.88 32.13 -30.56
C ALA A 450 -2.42 30.94 -29.70
N TYR A 451 -3.32 30.36 -28.90
CA TYR A 451 -3.04 29.20 -28.05
C TYR A 451 -3.17 27.87 -28.79
N THR A 452 -3.85 27.85 -29.94
CA THR A 452 -4.07 26.61 -30.70
C THR A 452 -2.80 26.07 -31.34
N GLY A 453 -2.65 24.74 -31.33
CA GLY A 453 -1.51 24.05 -31.92
C GLY A 453 -1.17 22.76 -31.19
N GLU A 454 -0.15 22.09 -31.72
CA GLU A 454 0.49 20.94 -31.08
C GLU A 454 1.73 21.43 -30.31
N TYR A 455 1.86 21.03 -29.06
CA TYR A 455 3.00 21.29 -28.19
C TYR A 455 3.66 19.95 -27.87
N ALA A 456 4.87 19.75 -28.36
CA ALA A 456 5.61 18.51 -28.22
C ALA A 456 6.13 18.29 -26.80
N ASN A 457 6.11 17.03 -26.35
CA ASN A 457 6.76 16.55 -25.15
C ASN A 457 7.11 15.07 -25.35
N ASP A 458 8.34 14.67 -25.03
CA ASP A 458 8.81 13.31 -25.30
C ASP A 458 8.19 12.27 -24.35
N TYR A 459 7.89 12.66 -23.11
CA TYR A 459 7.39 11.76 -22.07
C TYR A 459 5.88 11.57 -22.15
N PHE A 460 5.10 12.65 -22.17
CA PHE A 460 3.64 12.59 -22.26
C PHE A 460 3.13 12.42 -23.69
N GLY A 461 3.98 12.65 -24.70
CA GLY A 461 3.56 12.84 -26.08
C GLY A 461 3.02 14.26 -26.30
N PRO A 462 2.60 14.59 -27.54
CA PRO A 462 2.15 15.94 -27.84
C PRO A 462 0.84 16.30 -27.12
N ALA A 463 0.80 17.49 -26.54
CA ALA A 463 -0.44 18.15 -26.12
C ALA A 463 -1.02 18.90 -27.33
N THR A 464 -2.29 18.69 -27.65
CA THR A 464 -2.98 19.43 -28.72
C THR A 464 -4.01 20.36 -28.11
N VAL A 465 -3.94 21.65 -28.45
CA VAL A 465 -4.94 22.65 -28.07
C VAL A 465 -5.73 23.06 -29.31
N GLU A 466 -7.04 22.86 -29.27
CA GLU A 466 -7.96 23.15 -30.38
C GLU A 466 -9.03 24.14 -29.95
N LEU A 467 -9.54 24.94 -30.90
CA LEU A 467 -10.71 25.79 -30.70
C LEU A 467 -11.95 25.01 -31.15
N VAL A 468 -12.80 24.61 -30.19
CA VAL A 468 -14.03 23.87 -30.42
C VAL A 468 -15.22 24.75 -30.06
N GLY A 469 -15.89 25.28 -31.09
CA GLY A 469 -16.90 26.31 -30.89
C GLY A 469 -16.26 27.61 -30.42
N ASP A 470 -16.62 28.05 -29.21
CA ASP A 470 -16.09 29.26 -28.57
C ASP A 470 -15.18 28.94 -27.36
N GLU A 471 -14.76 27.68 -27.21
CA GLU A 471 -13.95 27.18 -26.08
C GLU A 471 -12.67 26.50 -26.58
N LEU A 472 -11.62 26.53 -25.76
CA LEU A 472 -10.39 25.79 -26.02
C LEU A 472 -10.49 24.39 -25.40
N GLU A 473 -10.09 23.36 -26.14
CA GLU A 473 -9.98 21.99 -25.66
C GLU A 473 -8.52 21.53 -25.68
N LEU A 474 -8.08 20.93 -24.58
CA LEU A 474 -6.78 20.26 -24.43
C LEU A 474 -6.95 18.76 -24.64
N SER A 475 -6.15 18.20 -25.55
CA SER A 475 -5.98 16.75 -25.72
C SER A 475 -4.56 16.35 -25.33
N LEU A 476 -4.42 15.30 -24.50
CA LEU A 476 -3.13 14.71 -24.16
C LEU A 476 -3.26 13.18 -24.12
N GLY A 477 -2.32 12.49 -24.77
CA GLY A 477 -2.34 11.04 -24.87
C GLY A 477 -3.60 10.48 -25.59
N PRO A 478 -3.75 9.14 -25.60
CA PRO A 478 -4.89 8.48 -26.25
C PRO A 478 -6.26 8.96 -25.77
N THR A 479 -6.46 9.18 -24.47
CA THR A 479 -7.79 9.42 -23.87
C THR A 479 -7.95 10.76 -23.16
N GLY A 480 -6.87 11.43 -22.75
CA GLY A 480 -6.94 12.66 -21.96
C GLY A 480 -7.57 13.82 -22.74
N ARG A 481 -8.71 14.34 -22.28
CA ARG A 481 -9.45 15.43 -22.91
C ARG A 481 -10.02 16.35 -21.84
N TRP A 482 -9.78 17.65 -21.94
CA TRP A 482 -10.31 18.64 -21.00
C TRP A 482 -10.67 19.95 -21.68
N ALA A 483 -11.74 20.59 -21.24
CA ALA A 483 -11.99 22.00 -21.56
C ALA A 483 -10.99 22.90 -20.81
N LEU A 484 -10.53 23.96 -21.48
CA LEU A 484 -9.70 25.00 -20.91
C LEU A 484 -10.56 26.24 -20.63
N GLU A 485 -10.81 26.49 -19.34
CA GLU A 485 -11.54 27.68 -18.87
C GLU A 485 -10.55 28.83 -18.65
N HIS A 486 -10.81 30.01 -19.23
CA HIS A 486 -9.93 31.17 -19.05
C HIS A 486 -9.90 31.63 -17.59
N TRP A 487 -8.70 31.84 -17.04
CA TRP A 487 -8.50 32.32 -15.67
C TRP A 487 -8.07 33.79 -15.64
N SER A 488 -6.91 34.11 -16.21
CA SER A 488 -6.41 35.49 -16.34
C SER A 488 -5.19 35.52 -17.27
N GLY A 489 -5.13 36.51 -18.18
CA GLY A 489 -4.05 36.63 -19.15
C GLY A 489 -3.90 35.35 -19.96
N ASP A 490 -2.69 34.77 -19.93
CA ASP A 490 -2.33 33.52 -20.61
C ASP A 490 -2.45 32.27 -19.70
N GLU A 491 -3.14 32.37 -18.56
CA GLU A 491 -3.49 31.25 -17.70
C GLU A 491 -4.93 30.77 -17.94
N PHE A 492 -5.07 29.47 -18.14
CA PHE A 492 -6.33 28.73 -18.22
C PHE A 492 -6.34 27.66 -17.14
N VAL A 493 -7.51 27.08 -16.86
CA VAL A 493 -7.66 25.94 -15.95
C VAL A 493 -8.36 24.78 -16.63
N PHE A 494 -8.01 23.57 -16.22
CA PHE A 494 -8.71 22.34 -16.55
C PHE A 494 -8.94 21.53 -15.27
N ARG A 495 -9.91 20.60 -15.34
CA ARG A 495 -10.40 19.85 -14.17
C ARG A 495 -10.15 18.35 -14.40
N PRO A 496 -8.99 17.81 -14.00
CA PRO A 496 -8.75 16.39 -14.10
C PRO A 496 -9.63 15.63 -13.10
N PHE A 497 -10.12 14.46 -13.51
CA PHE A 497 -10.77 13.49 -12.65
C PHE A 497 -10.36 12.10 -13.13
N SER A 498 -9.72 11.35 -12.24
CA SER A 498 -9.10 10.05 -12.56
C SER A 498 -8.77 9.31 -11.27
N GLU A 499 -8.11 8.16 -11.40
CA GLU A 499 -7.50 7.46 -10.26
C GLU A 499 -6.42 8.28 -9.53
N ASN A 500 -5.74 9.20 -10.22
CA ASN A 500 -4.69 10.04 -9.62
C ASN A 500 -5.14 11.49 -9.38
N ALA A 501 -6.38 11.84 -9.70
CA ALA A 501 -6.95 13.18 -9.55
C ALA A 501 -8.32 13.11 -8.86
N PRO A 502 -8.38 13.37 -7.54
CA PRO A 502 -9.64 13.37 -6.79
C PRO A 502 -10.67 14.37 -7.31
N PRO A 503 -11.99 14.09 -7.08
CA PRO A 503 -13.06 15.03 -7.40
C PRO A 503 -12.77 16.44 -6.87
N GLY A 504 -12.99 17.44 -7.71
CA GLY A 504 -12.77 18.84 -7.36
C GLY A 504 -11.35 19.35 -7.63
N SER A 505 -10.46 18.54 -8.22
CA SER A 505 -9.12 18.97 -8.64
C SER A 505 -9.23 20.07 -9.72
N ILE A 506 -8.34 21.07 -9.64
CA ILE A 506 -8.30 22.22 -10.55
C ILE A 506 -6.85 22.50 -10.87
N SER A 507 -6.45 22.27 -12.12
CA SER A 507 -5.07 22.47 -12.54
C SER A 507 -4.92 23.56 -13.59
N LYS A 508 -3.79 24.25 -13.55
CA LYS A 508 -3.45 25.31 -14.51
C LYS A 508 -2.85 24.77 -15.81
N ALA A 509 -3.26 25.40 -16.89
CA ALA A 509 -2.58 25.40 -18.18
C ALA A 509 -2.05 26.82 -18.43
N THR A 510 -0.73 26.99 -18.39
CA THR A 510 -0.08 28.30 -18.55
C THR A 510 0.64 28.35 -19.90
N PHE A 511 0.29 29.35 -20.71
CA PHE A 511 0.93 29.60 -22.00
C PHE A 511 1.99 30.71 -21.86
N ASP A 512 3.17 30.51 -22.43
CA ASP A 512 4.21 31.54 -22.58
C ASP A 512 4.90 31.39 -23.94
N GLY A 513 4.43 32.18 -24.91
CA GLY A 513 4.89 32.11 -26.30
C GLY A 513 4.65 30.72 -26.91
N ASP A 514 5.74 30.01 -27.21
CA ASP A 514 5.72 28.66 -27.79
C ASP A 514 5.69 27.54 -26.72
N THR A 515 5.50 27.89 -25.44
CA THR A 515 5.49 26.95 -24.31
C THR A 515 4.10 26.81 -23.71
N LEU A 516 3.73 25.58 -23.36
CA LEU A 516 2.57 25.24 -22.55
C LEU A 516 3.04 24.45 -21.33
N VAL A 517 2.71 24.91 -20.12
CA VAL A 517 2.96 24.17 -18.89
C VAL A 517 1.63 23.67 -18.33
N LEU A 518 1.53 22.36 -18.10
CA LEU A 518 0.37 21.72 -17.48
C LEU A 518 0.73 21.33 -16.05
N GLU A 519 0.25 22.09 -15.06
CA GLU A 519 0.64 21.95 -13.65
C GLU A 519 0.44 20.52 -13.12
N TYR A 520 -0.68 19.87 -13.46
CA TYR A 520 -0.98 18.50 -13.02
C TYR A 520 0.10 17.50 -13.46
N PHE A 521 0.62 17.67 -14.67
CA PHE A 521 1.63 16.81 -15.28
C PHE A 521 3.07 17.27 -15.00
N ASP A 522 3.26 18.42 -14.34
CA ASP A 522 4.58 19.03 -14.09
C ASP A 522 5.12 18.82 -12.67
N GLN A 523 4.51 17.91 -11.89
CA GLN A 523 4.93 17.60 -10.51
C GLN A 523 6.39 17.11 -10.40
N HIS A 524 6.96 16.65 -11.52
CA HIS A 524 8.33 16.14 -11.64
C HIS A 524 9.13 16.85 -12.74
N ASP A 525 8.78 18.09 -13.07
CA ASP A 525 9.42 18.91 -14.11
C ASP A 525 9.36 18.27 -15.52
N LEU A 526 8.30 17.48 -15.80
CA LEU A 526 8.07 16.80 -17.08
C LEU A 526 6.89 17.37 -17.87
N GLY A 527 6.10 18.29 -17.29
CA GLY A 527 4.84 18.79 -17.82
C GLY A 527 4.97 20.08 -18.63
N THR A 528 6.19 20.38 -19.10
CA THR A 528 6.46 21.49 -20.02
C THR A 528 6.44 20.98 -21.47
N PHE A 529 5.63 21.60 -22.31
CA PHE A 529 5.41 21.25 -23.71
C PHE A 529 5.81 22.42 -24.61
N THR A 530 6.38 22.15 -25.79
CA THR A 530 6.92 23.19 -26.69
C THR A 530 6.49 23.02 -28.14
N ARG A 531 6.12 24.12 -28.80
CA ARG A 531 5.65 24.16 -30.20
C ARG A 531 6.76 24.03 -31.25
#